data_AF-A0A8S2D689-F1
#
_entry.id   AF-A0A8S2D689-F1
#
_cell.length_a   1.000
_cell.length_b   1.000
_cell.length_c   1.000
_cell.angle_alpha   90.00
_cell.angle_beta   90.00
_cell.angle_gamma   90.00
#
_symmetry.space_group_name_H-M   'P 1'
#
loop_
_entity.id
_entity.type
_entity.pdbx_description
1 polymer ?
#
loop_
_entity_poly.entity_id
_entity_poly.type
_entity_poly.pdbx_seq_one_letter_code
_entity_poly.pdbx_strand_id
1 'polypeptide(L)'
;MITSKSERYQCLNNVPDYNSQIFKDLNSEQAARELPGSFNNLDRQCKRAFGINYEYCSDLNHGARCTRLFCKDMYANATSCMTNHAPWSDGTECHEPWTEPKVGR
;
A
#
# COMPACT_ATOMS: atom_id res chain seq x y z
N MET A 1 43.78 -13.18 -5.18
CA MET A 1 43.05 -13.64 -3.97
C MET A 1 42.20 -12.47 -3.49
N ILE A 2 40.91 -12.48 -3.81
CA ILE A 2 39.93 -11.49 -3.35
C ILE A 2 38.84 -12.38 -2.74
N THR A 3 38.61 -12.40 -1.43
CA THR A 3 37.68 -11.48 -0.78
C THR A 3 38.07 -11.22 0.68
N SER A 4 38.49 -9.99 1.00
CA SER A 4 38.31 -9.48 2.35
C SER A 4 36.81 -9.22 2.50
N LYS A 5 36.08 -10.07 3.24
CA LYS A 5 34.68 -9.80 3.56
C LYS A 5 34.64 -8.51 4.38
N SER A 6 33.93 -7.51 3.88
CA SER A 6 33.81 -6.21 4.56
C SER A 6 33.27 -6.40 5.98
N GLU A 7 34.02 -5.95 6.98
CA GLU A 7 33.62 -6.06 8.40
C GLU A 7 32.38 -5.22 8.72
N ARG A 8 32.03 -4.26 7.85
CA ARG A 8 30.94 -3.30 8.06
C ARG A 8 29.54 -3.91 8.17
N TYR A 9 29.33 -5.11 7.62
CA TYR A 9 28.02 -5.78 7.63
C TYR A 9 27.97 -7.02 8.52
N GLN A 10 29.00 -7.23 9.36
CA GLN A 10 29.07 -8.43 10.22
C GLN A 10 27.85 -8.57 11.15
N CYS A 11 27.27 -7.45 11.60
CA CYS A 11 26.08 -7.44 12.45
C CYS A 11 24.81 -7.98 11.77
N LEU A 12 24.75 -8.01 10.43
CA LEU A 12 23.62 -8.54 9.67
C LEU A 12 23.73 -10.05 9.40
N ASN A 13 24.85 -10.69 9.78
CA ASN A 13 25.05 -12.13 9.55
C ASN A 13 24.44 -13.00 10.66
N ASN A 14 24.05 -12.42 11.78
CA ASN A 14 23.43 -13.15 12.87
C ASN A 14 21.94 -13.33 12.56
N VAL A 15 21.50 -14.59 12.49
CA VAL A 15 20.07 -14.90 12.38
C VAL A 15 19.42 -14.65 13.74
N PRO A 16 18.27 -13.97 13.81
CA PRO A 16 17.60 -13.78 15.08
C PRO A 16 17.10 -15.10 15.67
N ASP A 17 17.14 -15.21 17.00
CA ASP A 17 16.57 -16.38 17.68
C ASP A 17 15.04 -16.32 17.64
N TYR A 18 14.45 -16.97 16.63
CA TYR A 18 13.00 -17.04 16.44
C TYR A 18 12.24 -17.73 17.59
N ASN A 19 12.93 -18.39 18.52
CA ASN A 19 12.31 -18.95 19.71
C ASN A 19 12.18 -17.95 20.86
N SER A 20 12.87 -16.81 20.77
CA SER A 20 12.70 -15.69 21.70
C SER A 20 11.27 -15.16 21.66
N GLN A 21 10.73 -14.83 22.84
CA GLN A 21 9.38 -14.29 22.99
C GLN A 21 9.17 -13.04 22.11
N ILE A 22 10.23 -12.24 21.92
CA ILE A 22 10.22 -11.04 21.08
C ILE A 22 9.81 -11.35 19.63
N PHE A 23 10.29 -12.46 19.05
CA PHE A 23 9.93 -12.85 17.68
C PHE A 23 8.57 -13.54 17.59
N LYS A 24 8.13 -14.19 18.68
CA LYS A 24 6.78 -14.76 18.76
C LYS A 24 5.72 -13.66 18.77
N ASP A 25 6.01 -12.54 19.43
CA ASP A 25 5.10 -11.38 19.48
C ASP A 25 5.09 -10.61 18.13
N LEU A 26 6.24 -10.49 17.45
CA LEU A 26 6.31 -9.89 16.10
C LEU A 26 5.64 -10.75 15.02
N ASN A 27 5.63 -12.08 15.20
CA ASN A 27 4.98 -13.01 14.29
C ASN A 27 3.47 -13.18 14.56
N SER A 28 2.95 -12.72 15.71
CA SER A 28 1.56 -12.95 16.10
C SER A 28 0.58 -11.86 15.65
N GLU A 29 1.04 -10.63 15.38
CA GLU A 29 0.11 -9.53 15.10
C GLU A 29 0.21 -8.89 13.68
N GLN A 30 1.30 -9.05 12.92
CA GLN A 30 1.43 -8.27 11.67
C GLN A 30 2.34 -8.78 10.55
N ALA A 31 2.95 -9.96 10.66
CA ALA A 31 3.79 -10.54 9.61
C ALA A 31 3.08 -11.62 8.77
N ALA A 32 1.76 -11.78 8.95
CA ALA A 32 1.00 -12.83 8.29
C ALA A 32 0.69 -12.46 6.83
N ARG A 33 1.67 -12.57 5.92
CA ARG A 33 1.55 -12.80 4.45
C ARG A 33 0.56 -11.96 3.62
N GLU A 34 -0.17 -11.04 4.21
CA GLU A 34 -1.20 -10.24 3.58
C GLU A 34 -0.56 -8.97 3.03
N LEU A 35 -0.80 -8.72 1.74
CA LEU A 35 -0.30 -7.53 1.09
C LEU A 35 -0.98 -6.29 1.71
N PRO A 36 -0.27 -5.16 1.91
CA PRO A 36 -0.82 -4.02 2.64
C PRO A 36 -2.17 -3.52 2.10
N GLY A 37 -2.38 -3.60 0.80
CA GLY A 37 -3.60 -3.21 0.11
C GLY A 37 -4.83 -4.10 0.35
N SER A 38 -4.67 -5.30 0.94
CA SER A 38 -5.80 -6.18 1.28
C SER A 38 -6.63 -5.65 2.46
N PHE A 39 -5.98 -5.03 3.45
CA PHE A 39 -6.63 -4.46 4.64
C PHE A 39 -6.61 -2.92 4.66
N ASN A 40 -5.94 -2.31 3.68
CA ASN A 40 -5.79 -0.86 3.54
C ASN A 40 -6.39 -0.42 2.20
N ASN A 41 -7.71 -0.26 2.14
CA ASN A 41 -8.41 0.23 0.94
C ASN A 41 -7.99 1.68 0.56
N LEU A 42 -8.46 2.16 -0.60
CA LEU A 42 -8.04 3.45 -1.15
C LEU A 42 -8.33 4.65 -0.22
N ASP A 43 -9.47 4.66 0.47
CA ASP A 43 -9.78 5.72 1.43
C ASP A 43 -8.85 5.69 2.65
N ARG A 44 -8.53 4.50 3.18
CA ARG A 44 -7.57 4.36 4.28
C ARG A 44 -6.18 4.78 3.84
N GLN A 45 -5.79 4.48 2.59
CA GLN A 45 -4.53 4.96 2.01
C GLN A 45 -4.51 6.50 1.93
N CYS A 46 -5.60 7.14 1.49
CA CYS A 46 -5.71 8.60 1.46
C CYS A 46 -5.62 9.21 2.86
N LYS A 47 -6.30 8.63 3.85
CA LYS A 47 -6.25 9.08 5.24
C LYS A 47 -4.85 8.99 5.83
N ARG A 48 -4.08 7.95 5.48
CA ARG A 48 -2.69 7.78 5.90
C ARG A 48 -1.74 8.76 5.19
N ALA A 49 -1.96 9.02 3.91
CA ALA A 49 -1.06 9.86 3.11
C ALA A 49 -1.26 11.36 3.35
N PHE A 50 -2.50 11.80 3.53
CA PHE A 50 -2.86 13.23 3.56
C PHE A 50 -3.61 13.67 4.83
N GLY A 51 -4.15 12.73 5.61
CA GLY A 51 -4.87 12.99 6.86
C GLY A 51 -6.34 12.55 6.82
N ILE A 52 -6.97 12.48 7.99
CA ILE A 52 -8.28 11.84 8.20
C ILE A 52 -9.44 12.37 7.33
N ASN A 53 -9.30 13.59 6.79
CA ASN A 53 -10.32 14.29 6.02
C ASN A 53 -10.24 14.01 4.50
N TYR A 54 -9.24 13.23 4.08
CA TYR A 54 -9.01 12.91 2.69
C TYR A 54 -9.64 11.57 2.32
N GLU A 55 -10.33 11.55 1.18
CA GLU A 55 -10.96 10.37 0.60
C GLU A 55 -10.46 10.11 -0.82
N TYR A 56 -10.65 8.87 -1.30
CA TYR A 56 -10.24 8.48 -2.65
C TYR A 56 -11.02 9.25 -3.72
N CYS A 57 -10.28 9.76 -4.71
CA CYS A 57 -10.86 10.47 -5.83
C CYS A 57 -11.16 9.50 -6.99
N SER A 58 -12.45 9.15 -7.14
CA SER A 58 -12.94 8.25 -8.20
C SER A 58 -12.97 8.86 -9.60
N ASP A 59 -12.97 10.19 -9.70
CA ASP A 59 -13.26 10.92 -10.95
C ASP A 59 -12.06 10.96 -11.93
N LEU A 60 -10.99 10.23 -11.62
CA LEU A 60 -9.78 10.22 -12.41
C LEU A 60 -9.77 9.05 -13.40
N ASN A 61 -9.41 9.38 -14.63
CA ASN A 61 -9.31 8.44 -15.75
C ASN A 61 -8.57 7.15 -15.37
N HIS A 62 -9.02 6.04 -15.95
CA HIS A 62 -8.54 4.67 -15.75
C HIS A 62 -7.01 4.49 -15.77
N GLY A 63 -6.26 5.38 -16.41
CA GLY A 63 -4.80 5.35 -16.49
C GLY A 63 -4.05 5.58 -15.17
N ALA A 64 -4.72 6.11 -14.13
CA ALA A 64 -4.12 6.30 -12.80
C ALA A 64 -4.28 5.09 -11.86
N ARG A 65 -5.05 4.07 -12.27
CA ARG A 65 -5.29 2.87 -11.45
C ARG A 65 -4.02 2.11 -11.17
N CYS A 66 -3.86 1.65 -9.93
CA CYS A 66 -2.65 0.99 -9.42
C CYS A 66 -1.35 1.83 -9.48
N THR A 67 -1.26 2.87 -10.32
CA THR A 67 -0.03 3.63 -10.58
C THR A 67 0.10 4.88 -9.73
N ARG A 68 -1.01 5.55 -9.40
CA ARG A 68 -1.02 6.76 -8.57
C ARG A 68 -2.24 6.85 -7.69
N LEU A 69 -2.01 7.08 -6.40
CA LEU A 69 -3.06 7.39 -5.44
C LEU A 69 -3.42 8.87 -5.55
N PHE A 70 -4.70 9.15 -5.72
CA PHE A 70 -5.25 10.49 -5.75
C PHE A 70 -6.34 10.63 -4.70
N CYS A 71 -6.27 11.73 -3.96
CA CYS A 71 -7.12 11.97 -2.80
C CYS A 71 -7.69 13.38 -2.85
N LYS A 72 -8.86 13.56 -2.25
CA LYS A 72 -9.56 14.85 -2.18
C LYS A 72 -9.88 15.19 -0.74
N ASP A 73 -9.67 16.45 -0.36
CA ASP A 73 -10.07 16.98 0.95
C ASP A 73 -11.59 17.22 0.96
N MET A 74 -12.28 16.52 1.85
CA MET A 74 -13.74 16.58 1.97
C MET A 74 -14.24 17.83 2.71
N TYR A 75 -13.40 18.54 3.45
CA TYR A 75 -13.80 19.74 4.20
C TYR A 75 -13.47 21.05 3.47
N ALA A 76 -12.49 21.04 2.57
CA ALA A 76 -12.07 22.24 1.86
C ALA A 76 -12.95 22.62 0.65
N ASN A 77 -14.09 21.93 0.41
CA ASN A 77 -14.82 22.02 -0.87
C ASN A 77 -13.87 21.86 -2.08
N ALA A 78 -12.83 21.03 -1.94
CA ALA A 78 -11.78 20.92 -2.94
C ALA A 78 -12.38 20.37 -4.25
N THR A 79 -12.25 21.15 -5.32
CA THR A 79 -12.63 20.71 -6.68
C THR A 79 -11.53 19.90 -7.36
N SER A 80 -10.31 19.91 -6.82
CA SER A 80 -9.16 19.21 -7.37
C SER A 80 -8.72 18.04 -6.50
N CYS A 81 -8.20 17.00 -7.15
CA CYS A 81 -7.62 15.84 -6.51
C CYS A 81 -6.09 16.00 -6.43
N MET A 82 -5.53 15.66 -5.27
CA MET A 82 -4.13 15.81 -4.91
C MET A 82 -3.43 14.46 -4.96
N THR A 83 -2.12 14.43 -5.21
CA THR A 83 -1.30 13.21 -5.22
C THR A 83 0.12 13.50 -4.77
N ASN A 84 0.74 12.51 -4.12
CA ASN A 84 2.18 12.51 -3.79
C ASN A 84 2.97 11.64 -4.79
N HIS A 85 2.35 11.24 -5.91
CA HIS A 85 2.91 10.34 -6.93
C HIS A 85 3.27 8.93 -6.42
N ALA A 86 2.80 8.53 -5.24
CA ALA A 86 2.91 7.16 -4.77
C ALA A 86 1.87 6.24 -5.45
N PRO A 87 2.23 4.99 -5.77
CA PRO A 87 1.27 4.00 -6.25
C PRO A 87 0.29 3.60 -5.15
N TRP A 88 -0.68 2.76 -5.52
CA TRP A 88 -1.54 2.13 -4.53
C TRP A 88 -0.73 1.07 -3.77
N SER A 89 -1.17 0.77 -2.54
CA SER A 89 -0.57 -0.32 -1.77
C SER A 89 -0.68 -1.65 -2.52
N ASP A 90 0.36 -2.47 -2.48
CA ASP A 90 0.34 -3.80 -3.11
C ASP A 90 -0.86 -4.60 -2.61
N GLY A 91 -1.55 -5.30 -3.51
CA GLY A 91 -2.76 -6.05 -3.18
C GLY A 91 -4.05 -5.24 -3.14
N THR A 92 -4.02 -3.93 -3.43
CA THR A 92 -5.25 -3.17 -3.71
C THR A 92 -5.83 -3.57 -5.06
N GLU A 93 -7.10 -3.97 -5.09
CA GLU A 93 -7.81 -4.30 -6.33
C GLU A 93 -7.90 -3.08 -7.26
N CYS A 94 -7.50 -3.25 -8.52
CA CYS A 94 -7.51 -2.16 -9.51
C CYS A 94 -8.11 -2.51 -10.88
N HIS A 95 -8.67 -3.71 -11.01
CA HIS A 95 -9.44 -4.07 -12.20
C HIS A 95 -10.88 -3.57 -12.05
N GLU A 96 -11.50 -3.11 -13.14
CA GLU A 96 -12.96 -3.04 -13.15
C GLU A 96 -13.53 -4.45 -13.22
N PRO A 97 -14.66 -4.72 -12.53
CA PRO A 97 -15.44 -5.89 -12.85
C PRO A 97 -15.75 -5.85 -14.35
N TRP A 98 -15.43 -6.93 -15.07
CA TRP A 98 -15.97 -7.13 -16.42
C TRP A 98 -17.48 -7.18 -16.30
N THR A 99 -18.14 -6.06 -16.55
CA THR A 99 -19.57 -6.07 -16.82
C THR A 99 -19.71 -6.57 -18.24
N GLU A 100 -20.25 -7.78 -18.41
CA GLU A 100 -20.65 -8.22 -19.75
C GLU A 100 -21.50 -7.10 -20.38
N PRO A 101 -21.24 -6.70 -21.63
CA PRO A 101 -22.11 -5.75 -22.30
C PRO A 101 -23.52 -6.36 -22.27
N LYS A 102 -24.48 -5.68 -21.63
CA LYS A 102 -25.88 -6.09 -21.68
C LYS A 102 -26.31 -6.01 -23.14
N VAL A 103 -26.22 -7.11 -23.87
CA VAL A 103 -26.84 -7.29 -25.17
C VAL A 103 -28.34 -7.11 -24.93
N GLY A 104 -28.84 -5.94 -25.35
CA GLY A 104 -30.26 -5.61 -25.25
C GLY A 104 -31.10 -6.68 -25.93
N ARG A 105 -32.16 -7.11 -25.24
CA ARG A 105 -33.26 -7.86 -25.82
C ARG A 105 -34.25 -6.91 -26.48
#